data_AF-A0A2V6UDR9-F1
#
_entry.id   AF-A0A2V6UDR9-F1
#
_cell.length_a   1.000
_cell.length_b   1.000
_cell.length_c   1.000
_cell.angle_alpha   90.00
_cell.angle_beta   90.00
_cell.angle_gamma   90.00
#
_symmetry.space_group_name_H-M   'P 1'
#
loop_
_entity.id
_entity.type
_entity.pdbx_description
1 polymer ?
#
loop_
_entity_poly.entity_id
_entity_poly.type
_entity_poly.pdbx_seq_one_letter_code
_entity_poly.pdbx_strand_id
1 'polypeptide(L)'
;MRFPTGLRALNHRDFRLFWTGQLVSLVGTWMQTVGQAWLVLELTNSPFKLGLITTLQFAPMLVFSFVAGAITDRLPKRRLVVATQTAMLGQALVLAALTLSGHVRYWHIAVL
;
A
#
# COMPACT_ATOMS: atom_id res chain seq x y z
N MET A 1 22.92 -16.43 -14.47
CA MET A 1 21.81 -17.40 -14.58
C MET A 1 20.90 -16.96 -15.72
N ARG A 2 20.83 -17.72 -16.82
CA ARG A 2 19.90 -17.46 -17.93
C ARG A 2 18.60 -18.20 -17.63
N PHE A 3 17.53 -17.45 -17.36
CA PHE A 3 16.21 -18.03 -17.11
C PHE A 3 15.55 -18.54 -18.41
N PRO A 4 14.71 -19.59 -18.34
CA PRO A 4 14.03 -20.21 -19.48
C PRO A 4 13.09 -19.23 -20.21
N THR A 5 12.65 -19.59 -21.41
CA THR A 5 11.95 -18.70 -22.38
C THR A 5 10.73 -17.97 -21.81
N GLY A 6 10.00 -18.59 -20.87
CA GLY A 6 8.86 -17.98 -20.17
C GLY A 6 9.23 -16.96 -19.09
N LEU A 7 10.47 -16.98 -18.59
CA LEU A 7 10.98 -16.09 -17.53
C LEU A 7 12.07 -15.14 -18.03
N ARG A 8 12.11 -14.88 -19.35
CA ARG A 8 13.10 -13.99 -19.99
C ARG A 8 13.12 -12.58 -19.37
N ALA A 9 11.98 -12.07 -18.88
CA ALA A 9 11.92 -10.77 -18.21
C ALA A 9 12.85 -10.69 -16.97
N LEU A 10 13.04 -11.80 -16.24
CA LEU A 10 13.92 -11.88 -15.06
C LEU A 10 15.43 -11.91 -15.40
N ASN A 11 15.79 -12.02 -16.69
CA ASN A 11 17.19 -11.86 -17.12
C ASN A 11 17.62 -10.38 -17.07
N HIS A 12 16.68 -9.43 -17.13
CA HIS A 12 16.99 -8.01 -16.97
C HIS A 12 17.16 -7.68 -15.48
N ARG A 13 18.35 -7.18 -15.11
CA ARG A 13 18.71 -6.88 -13.70
C ARG A 13 17.73 -5.90 -13.06
N ASP A 14 17.32 -4.86 -13.79
CA ASP A 14 16.39 -3.84 -13.29
C ASP A 14 14.99 -4.42 -13.08
N PHE A 15 14.52 -5.28 -13.98
CA PHE A 15 13.23 -5.96 -13.83
C PHE A 15 13.26 -6.93 -12.66
N ARG A 16 14.36 -7.67 -12.46
CA ARG A 16 14.49 -8.61 -11.34
C ARG A 16 14.45 -7.88 -9.99
N LEU A 17 15.18 -6.77 -9.86
CA LEU A 17 15.15 -5.92 -8.64
C LEU A 17 13.75 -5.37 -8.37
N PHE A 18 13.09 -4.86 -9.41
CA PHE A 18 11.72 -4.37 -9.31
C PHE A 18 10.76 -5.48 -8.89
N TRP A 19 10.84 -6.64 -9.52
CA TRP A 19 9.93 -7.76 -9.26
C TRP A 19 10.08 -8.31 -7.85
N THR A 20 11.31 -8.49 -7.36
CA THR A 20 11.54 -8.92 -5.96
C THR A 20 11.09 -7.86 -4.96
N GLY A 21 11.33 -6.58 -5.24
CA GLY A 21 10.89 -5.49 -4.36
C GLY A 21 9.36 -5.37 -4.32
N GLN A 22 8.70 -5.55 -5.47
CA GLN A 22 7.24 -5.56 -5.56
C GLN A 22 6.64 -6.75 -4.82
N LEU A 23 7.20 -7.95 -4.93
CA LEU A 23 6.72 -9.09 -4.15
C LEU A 23 6.71 -8.81 -2.65
N VAL A 24 7.84 -8.32 -2.12
CA VAL A 24 7.96 -7.98 -0.69
C VAL A 24 6.96 -6.87 -0.31
N SER A 25 6.84 -5.85 -1.15
CA SER A 25 5.91 -4.73 -0.93
C SER A 25 4.45 -5.20 -0.90
N LEU A 26 4.09 -6.12 -1.79
CA LEU A 26 2.73 -6.63 -1.91
C LEU A 26 2.38 -7.50 -0.70
N VAL A 27 3.29 -8.37 -0.27
CA VAL A 27 3.13 -9.15 0.96
C VAL A 27 2.99 -8.23 2.18
N GLY A 28 3.87 -7.23 2.31
CA GLY A 28 3.81 -6.25 3.40
C GLY A 28 2.50 -5.47 3.42
N THR A 29 2.00 -5.07 2.25
CA THR A 29 0.71 -4.38 2.11
C THR A 29 -0.43 -5.26 2.62
N TRP A 30 -0.49 -6.52 2.22
CA TRP A 30 -1.52 -7.44 2.70
C TRP A 30 -1.44 -7.70 4.20
N MET A 31 -0.22 -7.87 4.73
CA MET A 31 -0.03 -7.99 6.17
C MET A 31 -0.53 -6.75 6.92
N GLN A 32 -0.26 -5.55 6.39
CA GLN A 32 -0.74 -4.29 6.96
C GLN A 32 -2.27 -4.20 6.91
N THR A 33 -2.91 -4.55 5.79
CA THR A 33 -4.37 -4.55 5.65
C THR A 33 -5.04 -5.48 6.67
N VAL A 34 -4.52 -6.71 6.83
CA VAL A 34 -5.05 -7.67 7.81
C VAL A 34 -4.83 -7.17 9.23
N GLY A 35 -3.65 -6.63 9.54
CA GLY A 35 -3.33 -6.04 10.83
C GLY A 35 -4.23 -4.85 11.18
N GLN A 36 -4.49 -3.96 10.23
CA GLN A 36 -5.41 -2.84 10.40
C GLN A 36 -6.84 -3.31 10.67
N ALA A 37 -7.34 -4.30 9.91
CA ALA A 37 -8.67 -4.86 10.13
C ALA A 37 -8.81 -5.47 11.54
N TRP A 38 -7.79 -6.22 11.98
CA TRP A 38 -7.74 -6.79 13.32
C TRP A 38 -7.73 -5.70 14.41
N LEU A 39 -6.89 -4.68 14.25
CA LEU A 39 -6.75 -3.58 15.21
C LEU A 39 -8.04 -2.77 15.36
N VAL A 40 -8.77 -2.54 14.27
CA VAL A 40 -10.09 -1.89 14.31
C VAL A 40 -11.10 -2.75 15.06
N LEU A 41 -11.09 -4.07 14.83
CA LEU A 41 -11.99 -5.01 15.50
C LEU A 41 -11.75 -5.01 17.02
N GLU A 42 -10.48 -5.06 17.44
CA GLU A 42 -10.06 -5.05 18.84
C GLU A 42 -10.40 -3.72 19.54
N LEU A 43 -10.20 -2.59 18.87
CA LEU A 43 -10.49 -1.26 19.44
C LEU A 43 -11.97 -0.93 19.48
N THR A 44 -12.78 -1.47 18.56
CA THR A 44 -14.13 -0.97 18.33
C THR A 44 -15.22 -1.98 18.72
N ASN A 45 -14.89 -3.28 18.80
CA ASN A 45 -15.80 -4.38 19.13
C ASN A 45 -17.10 -4.40 18.29
N SER A 46 -17.12 -3.71 17.14
CA SER A 46 -18.30 -3.53 16.28
C SER A 46 -17.93 -3.62 14.80
N PRO A 47 -18.45 -4.62 14.06
CA PRO A 47 -18.20 -4.81 12.64
C PRO A 47 -18.65 -3.64 11.74
N PHE A 48 -19.65 -2.87 12.20
CA PHE A 48 -20.23 -1.77 11.41
C PHE A 48 -19.24 -0.63 11.17
N LYS A 49 -18.45 -0.27 12.19
CA LYS A 49 -17.43 0.79 12.07
C LYS A 49 -16.25 0.35 11.20
N LEU A 50 -15.92 -0.94 11.22
CA LEU A 50 -14.93 -1.52 10.32
C LEU A 50 -15.37 -1.36 8.85
N GLY A 51 -16.63 -1.65 8.54
CA GLY A 51 -17.22 -1.42 7.21
C GLY A 51 -17.25 0.06 6.79
N LEU A 52 -17.42 0.98 7.74
CA LEU A 52 -17.40 2.41 7.46
C LEU A 52 -15.98 2.89 7.09
N ILE A 53 -14.94 2.44 7.80
CA ILE A 53 -13.53 2.76 7.47
C ILE A 53 -13.17 2.25 6.08
N THR A 54 -13.47 0.99 5.78
CA THR A 54 -13.11 0.42 4.47
C THR A 54 -13.79 1.19 3.35
N THR A 55 -15.07 1.55 3.52
CA THR A 55 -15.79 2.41 2.56
C THR A 55 -15.12 3.78 2.40
N LEU A 56 -14.67 4.39 3.51
CA LEU A 56 -13.96 5.68 3.48
C LEU A 56 -12.59 5.59 2.80
N GLN A 57 -11.89 4.46 2.89
CA GLN A 57 -10.60 4.24 2.20
C GLN A 57 -10.78 4.14 0.68
N PHE A 58 -11.88 3.57 0.21
CA PHE A 58 -12.17 3.48 -1.23
C PHE A 58 -12.72 4.78 -1.83
N ALA A 59 -13.31 5.67 -1.04
CA ALA A 59 -13.88 6.93 -1.53
C ALA A 59 -12.83 7.87 -2.19
N PRO A 60 -11.65 8.15 -1.59
CA PRO A 60 -10.58 8.89 -2.26
C PRO A 60 -10.13 8.17 -3.52
N MET A 61 -10.03 6.83 -3.49
CA MET A 61 -9.60 6.06 -4.65
C MET A 61 -10.52 6.30 -5.85
N LEU A 62 -11.84 6.35 -5.64
CA LEU A 62 -12.82 6.65 -6.69
C LEU A 62 -12.63 8.07 -7.24
N VAL A 63 -12.51 9.08 -6.37
CA VAL A 63 -12.36 10.48 -6.78
C VAL A 63 -11.04 10.73 -7.49
N PHE A 64 -9.94 10.17 -6.97
CA PHE A 64 -8.61 10.39 -7.51
C PHE A 64 -8.24 9.45 -8.66
N SER A 65 -9.00 8.36 -8.91
CA SER A 65 -8.72 7.42 -10.02
C SER A 65 -8.66 8.12 -11.39
N PHE A 66 -9.58 9.05 -11.64
CA PHE A 66 -9.64 9.81 -12.89
C PHE A 66 -8.41 10.74 -13.06
N VAL A 67 -8.01 11.41 -11.99
CA VAL A 67 -6.87 12.33 -11.98
C VAL A 67 -5.55 11.56 -12.06
N ALA A 68 -5.47 10.41 -11.40
CA ALA A 68 -4.29 9.55 -11.39
C ALA A 68 -3.94 9.07 -12.81
N GLY A 69 -4.92 8.74 -13.64
CA GLY A 69 -4.71 8.37 -15.05
C GLY A 69 -4.02 9.50 -15.84
N ALA A 70 -4.56 10.72 -15.75
CA ALA A 70 -3.99 11.89 -16.43
C ALA A 70 -2.57 12.25 -15.96
N ILE A 71 -2.27 12.02 -14.67
CA ILE A 71 -0.92 12.23 -14.11
C ILE A 71 0.06 11.16 -14.61
N THR A 72 -0.39 9.91 -14.72
CA THR A 72 0.45 8.77 -15.10
C THR A 72 0.95 8.87 -16.54
N ASP A 73 0.14 9.49 -17.42
CA ASP A 73 0.51 9.69 -18.82
C ASP A 73 1.52 10.83 -19.02
N ARG A 74 1.58 11.79 -18.09
CA ARG A 74 2.44 12.99 -18.21
C ARG A 74 3.78 12.87 -17.50
N LEU A 75 3.92 11.96 -16.55
CA LEU A 75 5.12 11.84 -15.73
C LEU A 75 5.96 10.59 -16.08
N PRO A 76 7.28 10.65 -15.90
CA PRO A 76 8.15 9.50 -16.11
C PRO A 76 7.81 8.38 -15.11
N LYS A 77 7.32 7.24 -15.62
CA LYS A 77 6.83 6.07 -14.86
C LYS A 77 7.74 5.65 -13.71
N ARG A 78 9.07 5.66 -13.92
CA ARG A 78 10.04 5.30 -12.88
C ARG A 78 10.01 6.24 -11.67
N ARG A 79 9.86 7.55 -11.87
CA ARG A 79 9.78 8.52 -10.76
C ARG A 79 8.46 8.40 -10.03
N LEU A 80 7.37 8.18 -10.77
CA LEU A 80 6.04 7.94 -10.19
C LEU A 80 6.06 6.74 -9.25
N VAL A 81 6.55 5.59 -9.72
CA VAL A 81 6.64 4.35 -8.92
C VAL A 81 7.51 4.56 -7.68
N VAL A 82 8.65 5.23 -7.80
CA VAL A 82 9.51 5.52 -6.64
C VAL A 82 8.78 6.41 -5.65
N ALA A 83 8.15 7.50 -6.11
CA ALA A 83 7.42 8.44 -5.25
C ALA A 83 6.26 7.76 -4.51
N THR A 84 5.44 6.96 -5.20
CA THR A 84 4.34 6.22 -4.57
C THR A 84 4.85 5.18 -3.59
N GLN A 85 5.90 4.44 -3.94
CA GLN A 85 6.46 3.43 -3.03
C GLN A 85 7.07 4.07 -1.78
N THR A 86 7.72 5.22 -1.90
CA THR A 86 8.24 5.98 -0.75
C THR A 86 7.12 6.57 0.11
N ALA A 87 6.03 7.04 -0.50
CA ALA A 87 4.87 7.54 0.23
C ALA A 87 4.19 6.41 1.03
N MET A 88 3.98 5.24 0.40
CA MET A 88 3.44 4.05 1.07
C MET A 88 4.33 3.60 2.24
N LEU A 89 5.65 3.59 2.04
CA LEU A 89 6.60 3.28 3.12
C LEU A 89 6.48 4.30 4.27
N GLY A 90 6.35 5.58 3.96
CA GLY A 90 6.13 6.63 4.95
C GLY A 90 4.86 6.40 5.76
N GLN A 91 3.74 6.11 5.11
CA GLN A 91 2.47 5.80 5.78
C GLN A 91 2.59 4.57 6.69
N ALA A 92 3.22 3.50 6.19
CA ALA A 92 3.45 2.28 6.98
C ALA A 92 4.31 2.54 8.22
N LEU A 93 5.37 3.35 8.10
CA LEU A 93 6.23 3.71 9.24
C LEU A 93 5.49 4.57 10.28
N VAL A 94 4.68 5.53 9.83
CA VAL A 94 3.86 6.34 10.73
C VAL A 94 2.86 5.46 11.48
N LEU A 95 2.18 4.53 10.78
CA LEU A 95 1.26 3.60 11.40
C LEU A 95 1.97 2.66 12.40
N ALA A 96 3.16 2.16 12.05
CA ALA A 96 3.95 1.32 12.93
C ALA A 96 4.37 2.08 14.20
N ALA A 97 4.84 3.33 14.06
CA ALA A 97 5.21 4.17 15.19
C ALA A 97 4.01 4.48 16.09
N LEU A 98 2.85 4.81 15.50
CA LEU A 98 1.61 5.02 16.25
C LEU A 98 1.18 3.77 17.01
N THR A 99 1.28 2.59 16.38
CA THR A 99 0.94 1.30 16.99
C THR A 99 1.85 0.98 18.17
N LEU A 100 3.17 1.12 17.98
CA LEU A 100 4.16 0.86 19.03
C LEU A 100 4.06 1.86 20.19
N SER A 101 3.66 3.11 19.91
CA SER A 101 3.45 4.13 20.95
C SER A 101 2.15 3.95 21.75
N GLY A 102 1.29 3.01 21.38
CA GLY A 102 -0.01 2.80 22.03
C GLY A 102 -1.04 3.91 21.79
N HIS A 103 -0.74 4.90 20.95
CA HIS A 103 -1.64 6.03 20.63
C HIS A 103 -2.49 5.78 19.38
N VAL A 104 -2.57 4.54 18.89
CA VAL A 104 -3.46 4.23 17.77
C VAL A 104 -4.88 4.60 18.14
N ARG A 105 -5.47 5.42 17.27
CA ARG A 105 -6.87 5.80 17.33
C ARG A 105 -7.49 5.42 16.00
N TYR A 106 -8.79 5.14 16.05
CA TYR A 106 -9.62 4.79 14.89
C TYR A 106 -9.40 5.70 13.66
N TRP A 107 -9.21 7.02 13.88
CA TRP A 107 -8.97 7.98 12.81
C TRP A 107 -7.62 7.84 12.10
N HIS A 108 -6.58 7.32 12.78
CA HIS A 108 -5.29 7.08 12.14
C HIS A 108 -5.38 6.00 11.08
N ILE A 109 -6.23 4.98 11.28
CA ILE A 109 -6.46 3.90 10.28
C ILE A 109 -7.33 4.38 9.11
N ALA A 110 -8.15 5.42 9.34
CA ALA A 110 -8.97 6.02 8.30
C ALA A 110 -8.19 6.99 7.39
N VAL A 111 -7.10 7.58 7.90
CA VAL A 111 -6.33 8.64 7.21
C VAL A 111 -4.99 8.13 6.65
N LEU A 112 -4.36 7.15 7.28
CA LEU A 112 -3.10 6.52 6.85
C LEU A 112 -3.33 5.22 6.07
#